data_AF-A0AAD1D6L8-F1
#
_entry.id   AF-A0AAD1D6L8-F1
#
_cell.length_a   1.000
_cell.length_b   1.000
_cell.length_c   1.000
_cell.angle_alpha   90.00
_cell.angle_beta   90.00
_cell.angle_gamma   90.00
#
_symmetry.space_group_name_H-M   'P 1'
#
loop_
_entity.id
_entity.type
_entity.pdbx_description
1 polymer ?
#
loop_
_entity_poly.entity_id
_entity_poly.type
_entity_poly.pdbx_seq_one_letter_code
_entity_poly.pdbx_strand_id
1 'polypeptide(L)'
;MPLRNNLCACGSGKRHKHCHGAVVESREIENNVTDQALIAALKRADDEGIRLGQEPSARSLLNIGRALREFGYEEFVLIGRNKPSIVERAQKFNNMLFVPKELKMGCMHLGAFLFRDMFCRLYTPVSVGEVRIDFWEMLDLSDFQKKWLTENPDDLACFTDQSADILDFGYGCYEFGHQRKIDSRGQDLIWRAHTQLEAAAATATSAYDFRGTIQSALLGTELALKAGLAAFGVSDAELRTDIGHNLCTAAIRLSKFCPLFEVDRVQRVVGTFPRFVASRYNLPPPSRTETGHILMGAQYVASEVTRQFSDRDCRRDNPAMSSRQYPS
;
A
#
# COMPACT_ATOMS: atom_id res chain seq x y z
N MET A 1 34.34 -3.63 -56.24
CA MET A 1 33.64 -4.21 -55.07
C MET A 1 32.55 -3.24 -54.64
N PRO A 2 31.25 -3.52 -54.87
CA PRO A 2 30.20 -2.58 -54.55
C PRO A 2 29.77 -2.69 -53.08
N LEU A 3 29.38 -1.53 -52.55
CA LEU A 3 28.98 -1.23 -51.17
C LEU A 3 27.81 -2.12 -50.69
N ARG A 4 27.94 -2.63 -49.46
CA ARG A 4 26.90 -3.39 -48.76
C ARG A 4 25.66 -2.52 -48.53
N ASN A 5 24.52 -3.02 -48.97
CA ASN A 5 23.20 -2.49 -48.66
C ASN A 5 22.94 -2.50 -47.15
N ASN A 6 22.69 -1.33 -46.55
CA ASN A 6 22.15 -1.23 -45.20
C ASN A 6 20.73 -1.82 -45.18
N LEU A 7 20.54 -2.84 -44.35
CA LEU A 7 19.26 -3.52 -44.12
C LEU A 7 18.26 -2.58 -43.43
N CYS A 8 17.00 -2.67 -43.85
CA CYS A 8 15.89 -1.92 -43.26
C CYS A 8 15.60 -2.41 -41.83
N ALA A 9 15.31 -1.48 -40.90
CA ALA A 9 15.09 -1.76 -39.48
C ALA A 9 13.89 -2.68 -39.17
N CYS A 10 12.96 -2.90 -40.11
CA CYS A 10 11.85 -3.84 -39.96
C CYS A 10 12.18 -5.28 -40.43
N GLY A 11 13.42 -5.57 -40.84
CA GLY A 11 13.86 -6.91 -41.22
C GLY A 11 13.30 -7.46 -42.53
N SER A 12 12.47 -6.71 -43.26
CA SER A 12 11.75 -7.20 -44.46
C SER A 12 12.59 -7.29 -45.74
N GLY A 13 13.83 -6.82 -45.74
CA GLY A 13 14.74 -6.87 -46.89
C GLY A 13 14.30 -6.05 -48.13
N LYS A 14 13.14 -5.38 -48.11
CA LYS A 14 12.63 -4.53 -49.18
C LYS A 14 12.17 -3.18 -48.63
N ARG A 15 12.63 -2.08 -49.25
CA ARG A 15 12.19 -0.73 -48.90
C ARG A 15 10.75 -0.53 -49.39
N HIS A 16 9.80 -0.47 -48.47
CA HIS A 16 8.41 -0.10 -48.78
C HIS A 16 8.12 1.34 -48.34
N LYS A 17 7.10 1.98 -48.94
CA LYS A 17 6.71 3.37 -48.63
C LYS A 17 6.38 3.62 -47.14
N HIS A 18 5.96 2.59 -46.40
CA HIS A 18 5.71 2.68 -44.95
C HIS A 18 6.99 2.77 -44.10
N CYS A 19 8.17 2.49 -44.65
CA CYS A 19 9.44 2.61 -43.93
C CYS A 19 9.93 4.06 -43.80
N HIS A 20 9.24 5.04 -44.40
CA HIS A 20 9.59 6.46 -44.37
C HIS A 20 8.44 7.37 -43.88
N GLY A 21 7.41 6.82 -43.24
CA GLY A 21 6.34 7.63 -42.63
C GLY A 21 6.76 8.23 -41.27
N ALA A 22 6.63 9.55 -41.14
CA ALA A 22 6.47 10.29 -39.88
C ALA A 22 7.67 10.61 -38.97
N VAL A 23 8.93 10.49 -39.41
CA VAL A 23 10.08 10.97 -38.59
C VAL A 23 10.47 12.44 -38.88
N VAL A 24 10.02 13.00 -40.01
CA VAL A 24 10.39 14.38 -40.42
C VAL A 24 9.41 15.42 -39.86
N GLU A 25 8.11 15.17 -39.89
CA GLU A 25 7.08 16.11 -39.36
C GLU A 25 7.15 16.26 -37.83
N SER A 26 7.47 15.17 -37.11
CA SER A 26 7.53 15.16 -35.65
C SER A 26 8.64 16.04 -35.06
N ARG A 27 9.76 16.24 -35.79
CA ARG A 27 10.89 17.09 -35.37
C ARG A 27 10.66 18.59 -35.58
N GLU A 28 9.92 18.99 -36.62
CA GLU A 28 9.59 20.40 -36.86
C GLU A 28 8.51 20.90 -35.88
N ILE A 29 7.55 20.04 -35.53
CA ILE A 29 6.55 20.33 -34.49
C ILE A 29 7.24 20.43 -33.11
N GLU A 30 8.22 19.57 -32.83
CA GLU A 30 8.95 19.53 -31.55
C GLU A 30 9.65 20.87 -31.21
N ASN A 31 10.17 21.55 -32.24
CA ASN A 31 10.89 22.81 -32.11
C ASN A 31 9.99 24.05 -31.99
N ASN A 32 8.69 23.92 -32.31
CA ASN A 32 7.74 25.04 -32.27
C ASN A 32 6.95 25.14 -30.97
N VAL A 33 6.95 24.09 -30.13
CA VAL A 33 6.27 24.10 -28.84
C VAL A 33 7.16 24.71 -27.75
N THR A 34 6.83 25.93 -27.34
CA THR A 34 7.52 26.63 -26.23
C THR A 34 7.20 25.96 -24.89
N ASP A 35 8.12 26.07 -23.92
CA ASP A 35 7.88 25.57 -22.56
C ASP A 35 6.64 26.20 -21.92
N GLN A 36 6.40 27.50 -22.16
CA GLN A 36 5.22 28.18 -21.66
C GLN A 36 3.93 27.61 -22.26
N ALA A 37 3.89 27.35 -23.58
CA ALA A 37 2.74 26.74 -24.22
C ALA A 37 2.48 25.33 -23.69
N LEU A 38 3.54 24.52 -23.55
CA LEU A 38 3.45 23.17 -23.02
C LEU A 38 2.96 23.14 -21.57
N ILE A 39 3.48 24.01 -20.70
CA ILE A 39 3.01 24.14 -19.31
C ILE A 39 1.53 24.57 -19.28
N ALA A 40 1.12 25.51 -20.13
CA ALA A 40 -0.26 25.95 -20.18
C ALA A 40 -1.22 24.84 -20.63
N ALA A 41 -0.82 24.03 -21.62
CA ALA A 41 -1.59 22.86 -22.05
C ALA A 41 -1.68 21.79 -20.95
N LEU A 42 -0.58 21.52 -20.24
CA LEU A 42 -0.57 20.58 -19.11
C LEU A 42 -1.49 21.02 -17.98
N LYS A 43 -1.53 22.33 -17.66
CA LYS A 43 -2.47 22.87 -16.66
C LYS A 43 -3.93 22.69 -17.08
N ARG A 44 -4.27 22.99 -18.34
CA ARG A 44 -5.62 22.76 -18.87
C ARG A 44 -6.03 21.29 -18.83
N ALA A 45 -5.11 20.40 -19.20
CA ALA A 45 -5.32 18.96 -19.11
C ALA A 45 -5.56 18.50 -17.66
N ASP A 46 -4.87 19.13 -16.70
CA ASP A 46 -5.07 18.89 -15.28
C ASP A 46 -6.43 19.37 -14.79
N ASP A 47 -6.84 20.59 -15.17
CA ASP A 47 -8.17 21.15 -14.87
C ASP A 47 -9.30 20.27 -15.44
N GLU A 48 -9.11 19.68 -16.62
CA GLU A 48 -10.02 18.67 -17.17
C GLU A 48 -10.06 17.40 -16.32
N GLY A 49 -8.89 16.89 -15.92
CA GLY A 49 -8.81 15.71 -15.06
C GLY A 49 -9.52 15.91 -13.71
N ILE A 50 -9.37 17.10 -13.10
CA ILE A 50 -10.06 17.46 -11.85
C ILE A 50 -11.58 17.45 -12.05
N ARG A 51 -12.07 18.06 -13.14
CA ARG A 51 -13.51 18.06 -13.46
C ARG A 51 -14.07 16.66 -13.68
N LEU A 52 -13.26 15.72 -14.15
CA LEU A 52 -13.62 14.32 -14.34
C LEU A 52 -13.48 13.46 -13.07
N GLY A 53 -13.08 14.05 -11.93
CA GLY A 53 -12.89 13.32 -10.67
C GLY A 53 -11.68 12.36 -10.69
N GLN A 54 -10.68 12.64 -11.52
CA GLN A 54 -9.50 11.78 -11.64
C GLN A 54 -8.48 12.07 -10.53
N GLU A 55 -8.03 11.01 -9.86
CA GLU A 55 -6.97 11.09 -8.85
C GLU A 55 -5.65 11.62 -9.44
N PRO A 56 -4.80 12.29 -8.63
CA PRO A 56 -3.50 12.83 -9.08
C PRO A 56 -2.63 11.82 -9.84
N SER A 57 -2.56 10.56 -9.37
CA SER A 57 -1.77 9.50 -10.02
C SER A 57 -2.25 9.21 -11.44
N ALA A 58 -3.57 9.12 -11.66
CA ALA A 58 -4.16 8.95 -12.99
C ALA A 58 -3.94 10.19 -13.87
N ARG A 59 -4.18 11.39 -13.32
CA ARG A 59 -3.94 12.67 -14.03
C ARG A 59 -2.49 12.82 -14.48
N SER A 60 -1.54 12.42 -13.64
CA SER A 60 -0.12 12.53 -13.96
C SER A 60 0.27 11.83 -15.26
N LEU A 61 -0.35 10.68 -15.57
CA LEU A 61 -0.11 9.98 -16.82
C LEU A 61 -0.94 10.56 -17.98
N LEU A 62 -2.23 10.82 -17.72
CA LEU A 62 -3.19 11.24 -18.76
C LEU A 62 -2.96 12.68 -19.26
N ASN A 63 -2.50 13.58 -18.38
CA ASN A 63 -2.28 14.99 -18.72
C ASN A 63 -1.25 15.16 -19.83
N ILE A 64 -0.20 14.34 -19.83
CA ILE A 64 0.82 14.36 -20.88
C ILE A 64 0.16 14.08 -22.23
N GLY A 65 -0.65 13.03 -22.31
CA GLY A 65 -1.31 12.68 -23.56
C GLY A 65 -2.35 13.71 -24.01
N ARG A 66 -3.11 14.29 -23.09
CA ARG A 66 -4.05 15.38 -23.39
C ARG A 66 -3.34 16.63 -23.91
N ALA A 67 -2.28 17.07 -23.24
CA ALA A 67 -1.53 18.26 -23.61
C ALA A 67 -0.84 18.11 -24.96
N LEU A 68 -0.24 16.95 -25.23
CA LEU A 68 0.45 16.71 -26.51
C LEU A 68 -0.52 16.66 -27.70
N ARG A 69 -1.75 16.18 -27.49
CA ARG A 69 -2.80 16.22 -28.53
C ARG A 69 -3.17 17.65 -28.94
N GLU A 70 -3.06 18.64 -28.05
CA GLU A 70 -3.28 20.06 -28.43
C GLU A 70 -2.26 20.57 -29.46
N PHE A 71 -1.09 19.93 -29.54
CA PHE A 71 -0.03 20.27 -30.50
C PHE A 71 0.02 19.32 -31.70
N GLY A 72 -1.01 18.47 -31.89
CA GLY A 72 -1.10 17.56 -33.04
C GLY A 72 -0.34 16.23 -32.88
N TYR A 73 0.12 15.88 -31.68
CA TYR A 73 0.70 14.56 -31.43
C TYR A 73 -0.40 13.53 -31.16
N GLU A 74 -0.60 12.59 -32.08
CA GLU A 74 -1.61 11.54 -31.95
C GLU A 74 -1.03 10.19 -31.47
N GLU A 75 0.20 9.87 -31.87
CA GLU A 75 0.90 8.65 -31.48
C GLU A 75 2.27 8.96 -30.90
N PHE A 76 2.54 8.48 -29.68
CA PHE A 76 3.82 8.65 -29.01
C PHE A 76 4.03 7.59 -27.92
N VAL A 77 5.30 7.26 -27.68
CA VAL A 77 5.68 6.39 -26.57
C VAL A 77 5.75 7.21 -25.29
N LEU A 78 4.86 6.93 -24.33
CA LEU A 78 4.86 7.57 -23.01
C LEU A 78 5.93 7.00 -22.06
N ILE A 79 6.19 5.70 -22.13
CA ILE A 79 7.09 4.96 -21.23
C ILE A 79 7.90 3.96 -22.06
N GLY A 80 9.21 3.87 -21.81
CA GLY A 80 10.10 2.89 -22.46
C GLY A 80 11.09 3.49 -23.46
N ARG A 81 11.63 2.62 -24.34
CA ARG A 81 12.63 3.02 -25.35
C ARG A 81 11.95 3.80 -26.49
N ASN A 82 12.68 4.74 -27.10
CA ASN A 82 12.20 5.64 -28.18
C ASN A 82 11.15 6.68 -27.75
N LYS A 83 11.14 7.08 -26.48
CA LYS A 83 10.34 8.21 -25.99
C LYS A 83 10.78 9.52 -26.68
N PRO A 84 9.87 10.28 -27.33
CA PRO A 84 10.20 11.58 -27.93
C PRO A 84 10.66 12.62 -26.90
N SER A 85 11.49 13.58 -27.31
CA SER A 85 12.03 14.60 -26.40
C SER A 85 10.95 15.54 -25.84
N ILE A 86 9.89 15.80 -26.62
CA ILE A 86 8.74 16.56 -26.14
C ILE A 86 7.98 15.83 -25.02
N VAL A 87 7.93 14.49 -25.06
CA VAL A 87 7.32 13.69 -23.99
C VAL A 87 8.17 13.78 -22.72
N GLU A 88 9.50 13.81 -22.84
CA GLU A 88 10.40 14.03 -21.70
C GLU A 88 10.23 15.41 -21.07
N ARG A 89 10.16 16.45 -21.91
CA ARG A 89 9.86 17.82 -21.46
C ARG A 89 8.49 17.88 -20.77
N ALA A 90 7.47 17.27 -21.37
CA ALA A 90 6.12 17.24 -20.81
C ALA A 90 6.09 16.50 -19.47
N GLN A 91 6.76 15.35 -19.34
CA GLN A 91 6.91 14.62 -18.08
C GLN A 91 7.55 15.47 -17.00
N LYS A 92 8.64 16.18 -17.33
CA LYS A 92 9.32 17.08 -16.41
C LYS A 92 8.39 18.18 -15.91
N PHE A 93 7.69 18.88 -16.81
CA PHE A 93 6.75 19.95 -16.42
C PHE A 93 5.55 19.44 -15.65
N ASN A 94 4.98 18.32 -16.10
CA ASN A 94 3.81 17.70 -15.50
C ASN A 94 4.11 17.23 -14.07
N ASN A 95 5.28 16.62 -13.82
CA ASN A 95 5.69 16.22 -12.47
C ASN A 95 5.80 17.41 -11.50
N MET A 96 6.04 18.63 -11.99
CA MET A 96 6.06 19.84 -11.16
C MET A 96 4.66 20.38 -10.81
N LEU A 97 3.59 19.88 -11.45
CA LEU A 97 2.21 20.23 -11.11
C LEU A 97 1.73 19.50 -9.84
N PHE A 98 2.39 18.40 -9.48
CA PHE A 98 1.95 17.53 -8.38
C PHE A 98 2.96 17.55 -7.23
N VAL A 99 2.45 17.32 -6.03
CA VAL A 99 3.32 16.99 -4.90
C VAL A 99 3.83 15.56 -5.13
N PRO A 100 5.15 15.28 -5.06
CA PRO A 100 5.71 13.97 -5.44
C PRO A 100 5.07 12.76 -4.74
N LYS A 101 4.56 12.93 -3.51
CA LYS A 101 3.86 11.86 -2.78
C LYS A 101 2.55 11.43 -3.43
N GLU A 102 1.85 12.34 -4.10
CA GLU A 102 0.54 12.11 -4.75
C GLU A 102 0.68 11.33 -6.07
N LEU A 103 1.92 11.24 -6.59
CA LEU A 103 2.25 10.52 -7.82
C LEU A 103 2.63 9.06 -7.58
N LYS A 104 2.87 8.66 -6.33
CA LYS A 104 3.20 7.28 -6.02
C LYS A 104 1.99 6.40 -6.29
N MET A 105 2.18 5.28 -6.98
CA MET A 105 1.13 4.26 -7.04
C MET A 105 0.81 3.83 -5.61
N GLY A 106 -0.48 3.71 -5.31
CA GLY A 106 -0.95 3.28 -4.00
C GLY A 106 -0.41 1.89 -3.65
N CYS A 107 -0.55 1.54 -2.38
CA CYS A 107 -0.32 0.20 -1.87
C CYS A 107 -1.66 -0.51 -1.66
N MET A 108 -1.64 -1.83 -1.55
CA MET A 108 -2.82 -2.59 -1.12
C MET A 108 -3.18 -2.25 0.34
N HIS A 109 -2.17 -2.00 1.18
CA HIS A 109 -2.34 -1.56 2.55
C HIS A 109 -1.10 -0.80 3.05
N LEU A 110 -1.32 0.30 3.77
CA LEU A 110 -0.29 1.01 4.51
C LEU A 110 -0.26 0.56 5.99
N GLY A 111 0.84 -0.05 6.40
CA GLY A 111 1.20 -0.26 7.80
C GLY A 111 2.39 0.59 8.22
N ALA A 112 2.84 0.36 9.46
CA ALA A 112 4.05 0.94 9.99
C ALA A 112 4.89 -0.07 10.78
N PHE A 113 6.18 0.21 10.86
CA PHE A 113 7.15 -0.52 11.67
C PHE A 113 7.86 0.47 12.60
N LEU A 114 8.09 0.08 13.84
CA LEU A 114 8.87 0.87 14.79
C LEU A 114 10.33 0.41 14.74
N PHE A 115 11.21 1.21 14.15
CA PHE A 115 12.65 1.00 14.25
C PHE A 115 13.22 1.90 15.35
N ARG A 116 13.60 1.29 16.48
CA ARG A 116 14.04 1.99 17.71
C ARG A 116 12.91 2.85 18.29
N ASP A 117 12.80 4.11 17.89
CA ASP A 117 11.74 5.05 18.24
C ASP A 117 11.20 5.80 17.01
N MET A 118 11.60 5.39 15.80
CA MET A 118 11.20 5.98 14.53
C MET A 118 10.09 5.15 13.90
N PHE A 119 9.00 5.81 13.52
CA PHE A 119 7.94 5.19 12.73
C PHE A 119 8.35 5.18 11.27
N CYS A 120 8.40 3.99 10.69
CA CYS A 120 8.71 3.74 9.29
C CYS A 120 7.46 3.24 8.61
N ARG A 121 7.23 3.62 7.35
CA ARG A 121 6.15 3.05 6.55
C ARG A 121 6.54 1.64 6.12
N LEU A 122 5.57 0.74 6.24
CA LEU A 122 5.65 -0.61 5.74
C LEU A 122 4.41 -0.86 4.90
N TYR A 123 4.55 -1.09 3.60
CA TYR A 123 3.41 -1.16 2.70
C TYR A 123 3.30 -2.50 1.98
N THR A 124 2.07 -2.96 1.75
CA THR A 124 1.79 -4.12 0.90
C THR A 124 1.77 -3.67 -0.56
N PRO A 125 2.73 -4.10 -1.39
CA PRO A 125 2.81 -3.66 -2.78
C PRO A 125 1.57 -4.14 -3.56
N VAL A 126 1.17 -3.41 -4.59
CA VAL A 126 0.21 -3.92 -5.58
C VAL A 126 0.99 -4.85 -6.52
N SER A 127 0.58 -6.11 -6.61
CA SER A 127 1.19 -7.09 -7.49
C SER A 127 0.14 -7.86 -8.31
N VAL A 128 0.54 -8.31 -9.50
CA VAL A 128 -0.33 -9.07 -10.41
C VAL A 128 0.45 -10.28 -10.93
N GLY A 129 -0.13 -11.47 -10.80
CA GLY A 129 0.48 -12.73 -11.22
C GLY A 129 1.39 -13.35 -10.16
N GLU A 130 2.33 -14.19 -10.60
CA GLU A 130 3.33 -14.79 -9.72
C GLU A 130 4.46 -13.79 -9.48
N VAL A 131 4.64 -13.36 -8.23
CA VAL A 131 5.66 -12.40 -7.85
C VAL A 131 6.48 -12.89 -6.66
N ARG A 132 7.75 -12.52 -6.64
CA ARG A 132 8.59 -12.63 -5.45
C ARG A 132 8.56 -11.28 -4.73
N ILE A 133 8.09 -11.27 -3.49
CA ILE A 133 8.03 -10.07 -2.66
C ILE A 133 9.28 -10.02 -1.78
N ASP A 134 10.02 -8.92 -1.87
CA ASP A 134 11.12 -8.61 -0.96
C ASP A 134 10.63 -7.65 0.13
N PHE A 135 10.66 -8.08 1.39
CA PHE A 135 10.23 -7.25 2.52
C PHE A 135 11.06 -5.97 2.65
N TRP A 136 12.33 -5.97 2.22
CA TRP A 136 13.15 -4.76 2.24
C TRP A 136 12.66 -3.68 1.29
N GLU A 137 11.94 -4.06 0.23
CA GLU A 137 11.32 -3.11 -0.69
C GLU A 137 10.00 -2.55 -0.16
N MET A 138 9.40 -3.17 0.86
CA MET A 138 8.18 -2.70 1.53
C MET A 138 8.46 -1.59 2.56
N LEU A 139 9.71 -1.43 2.99
CA LEU A 139 10.12 -0.58 4.10
C LEU A 139 10.82 0.70 3.62
N ASP A 140 10.41 1.85 4.16
CA ASP A 140 10.93 3.18 3.79
C ASP A 140 12.19 3.65 4.55
N LEU A 141 12.96 2.70 5.11
CA LEU A 141 14.26 2.97 5.72
C LEU A 141 15.35 3.25 4.66
N SER A 142 16.35 4.07 5.03
CA SER A 142 17.59 4.20 4.25
C SER A 142 18.42 2.92 4.29
N ASP A 143 19.31 2.72 3.31
CA ASP A 143 20.18 1.53 3.25
C ASP A 143 21.05 1.37 4.50
N PHE A 144 21.51 2.48 5.09
CA PHE A 144 22.24 2.48 6.35
C PHE A 144 21.37 1.94 7.50
N GLN A 145 20.12 2.41 7.61
CA GLN A 145 19.20 1.95 8.65
C GLN A 145 18.77 0.49 8.44
N LYS A 146 18.58 0.05 7.19
CA LYS A 146 18.31 -1.37 6.87
C LYS A 146 19.48 -2.25 7.32
N LYS A 147 20.71 -1.84 7.03
CA LYS A 147 21.90 -2.54 7.52
C LYS A 147 21.95 -2.57 9.05
N TRP A 148 21.69 -1.44 9.71
CA TRP A 148 21.66 -1.37 11.16
C TRP A 148 20.61 -2.29 11.78
N LEU A 149 19.42 -2.38 11.17
CA LEU A 149 18.36 -3.29 11.60
C LEU A 149 18.80 -4.76 11.57
N THR A 150 19.68 -5.15 10.64
CA THR A 150 20.23 -6.52 10.58
C THR A 150 21.28 -6.84 11.64
N GLU A 151 21.80 -5.83 12.35
CA GLU A 151 22.83 -6.04 13.38
C GLU A 151 22.26 -6.68 14.66
N ASN A 152 20.94 -6.53 14.89
CA ASN A 152 20.23 -7.16 16.01
C ASN A 152 19.25 -8.23 15.47
N PRO A 153 19.49 -9.53 15.76
CA PRO A 153 18.60 -10.61 15.31
C PRO A 153 17.15 -10.46 15.74
N ASP A 154 16.87 -9.90 16.93
CA ASP A 154 15.52 -9.75 17.45
C ASP A 154 14.74 -8.65 16.69
N ASP A 155 15.41 -7.54 16.36
CA ASP A 155 14.83 -6.46 15.54
C ASP A 155 14.55 -6.95 14.12
N LEU A 156 15.44 -7.77 13.55
CA LEU A 156 15.25 -8.39 12.24
C LEU A 156 14.09 -9.40 12.23
N ALA A 157 13.97 -10.21 13.27
CA ALA A 157 12.84 -11.13 13.43
C ALA A 157 11.51 -10.37 13.56
N CYS A 158 11.49 -9.31 14.38
CA CYS A 158 10.35 -8.42 14.53
C CYS A 158 9.93 -7.78 13.19
N PHE A 159 10.88 -7.26 12.42
CA PHE A 159 10.63 -6.71 11.09
C PHE A 159 10.04 -7.74 10.13
N THR A 160 10.59 -8.97 10.14
CA THR A 160 10.12 -10.06 9.28
C THR A 160 8.68 -10.45 9.65
N ASP A 161 8.40 -10.61 10.95
CA ASP A 161 7.07 -10.93 11.47
C ASP A 161 6.05 -9.84 11.12
N GLN A 162 6.43 -8.57 11.28
CA GLN A 162 5.55 -7.44 10.99
C GLN A 162 5.29 -7.29 9.49
N SER A 163 6.29 -7.57 8.64
CA SER A 163 6.14 -7.54 7.18
C SER A 163 5.19 -8.63 6.70
N ALA A 164 5.32 -9.84 7.24
CA ALA A 164 4.37 -10.92 6.97
C ALA A 164 2.95 -10.56 7.43
N ASP A 165 2.79 -9.94 8.62
CA ASP A 165 1.47 -9.52 9.10
C ASP A 165 0.79 -8.51 8.16
N ILE A 166 1.54 -7.47 7.76
CA ILE A 166 1.06 -6.43 6.85
C ILE A 166 0.72 -7.00 5.47
N LEU A 167 1.52 -7.95 4.98
CA LEU A 167 1.24 -8.61 3.71
C LEU A 167 -0.04 -9.44 3.76
N ASP A 168 -0.17 -10.31 4.77
CA ASP A 168 -1.33 -11.18 4.96
C ASP A 168 -2.62 -10.36 5.13
N PHE A 169 -2.56 -9.30 5.95
CA PHE A 169 -3.69 -8.41 6.15
C PHE A 169 -4.01 -7.63 4.87
N GLY A 170 -2.99 -7.06 4.22
CA GLY A 170 -3.16 -6.19 3.07
C GLY A 170 -3.77 -6.89 1.86
N TYR A 171 -3.41 -8.16 1.60
CA TYR A 171 -4.10 -8.95 0.57
C TYR A 171 -5.38 -9.59 1.08
N GLY A 172 -5.39 -10.15 2.30
CA GLY A 172 -6.52 -10.90 2.84
C GLY A 172 -7.76 -10.05 3.15
N CYS A 173 -7.64 -8.72 3.20
CA CYS A 173 -8.79 -7.81 3.25
C CYS A 173 -9.55 -7.69 1.91
N TYR A 174 -8.89 -8.02 0.79
CA TYR A 174 -9.45 -7.93 -0.56
C TYR A 174 -9.69 -9.32 -1.18
N GLU A 175 -8.93 -10.32 -0.75
CA GLU A 175 -8.96 -11.68 -1.26
C GLU A 175 -9.42 -12.65 -0.17
N PHE A 176 -10.72 -12.91 -0.15
CA PHE A 176 -11.30 -13.93 0.72
C PHE A 176 -11.02 -15.33 0.16
N GLY A 177 -10.74 -16.29 1.05
CA GLY A 177 -10.29 -17.61 0.62
C GLY A 177 -11.28 -18.31 -0.31
N HIS A 178 -10.78 -19.12 -1.24
CA HIS A 178 -11.57 -19.71 -2.34
C HIS A 178 -12.74 -20.58 -1.85
N GLN A 179 -12.67 -21.02 -0.59
CA GLN A 179 -13.69 -21.85 0.07
C GLN A 179 -14.45 -21.14 1.18
N ARG A 180 -14.13 -19.88 1.50
CA ARG A 180 -14.71 -19.14 2.63
C ARG A 180 -15.44 -17.90 2.14
N LYS A 181 -16.77 -17.91 2.29
CA LYS A 181 -17.59 -16.72 2.04
C LYS A 181 -17.80 -15.99 3.36
N ILE A 182 -17.10 -14.88 3.54
CA ILE A 182 -17.47 -13.89 4.54
C ILE A 182 -18.71 -13.15 4.03
N ASP A 183 -19.70 -12.96 4.88
CA ASP A 183 -20.90 -12.20 4.51
C ASP A 183 -20.57 -10.71 4.30
N SER A 184 -21.51 -9.95 3.75
CA SER A 184 -21.30 -8.52 3.48
C SER A 184 -20.97 -7.72 4.73
N ARG A 185 -21.39 -8.19 5.91
CA ARG A 185 -21.17 -7.49 7.17
C ARG A 185 -19.74 -7.67 7.66
N GLY A 186 -19.21 -8.89 7.63
CA GLY A 186 -17.81 -9.17 7.91
C GLY A 186 -16.88 -8.45 6.93
N GLN A 187 -17.27 -8.35 5.64
CA GLN A 187 -16.53 -7.58 4.64
C GLN A 187 -16.48 -6.08 4.99
N ASP A 188 -17.61 -5.48 5.38
CA ASP A 188 -17.65 -4.08 5.82
C ASP A 188 -16.81 -3.85 7.10
N LEU A 189 -16.85 -4.79 8.05
CA LEU A 189 -16.04 -4.71 9.28
C LEU A 189 -14.55 -4.77 9.00
N ILE A 190 -14.10 -5.72 8.18
CA ILE A 190 -12.68 -5.85 7.86
C ILE A 190 -12.19 -4.69 7.00
N TRP A 191 -13.01 -4.18 6.09
CA TRP A 191 -12.72 -2.96 5.33
C TRP A 191 -12.53 -1.75 6.25
N ARG A 192 -13.41 -1.58 7.24
CA ARG A 192 -13.25 -0.51 8.22
C ARG A 192 -12.00 -0.71 9.08
N ALA A 193 -11.70 -1.95 9.48
CA ALA A 193 -10.46 -2.26 10.20
C ALA A 193 -9.23 -1.85 9.37
N HIS A 194 -9.23 -2.19 8.08
CA HIS A 194 -8.21 -1.80 7.12
C HIS A 194 -8.01 -0.29 7.09
N THR A 195 -9.07 0.49 6.85
CA THR A 195 -8.98 1.97 6.82
C THR A 195 -8.50 2.59 8.14
N GLN A 196 -8.88 2.00 9.28
CA GLN A 196 -8.43 2.50 10.59
C GLN A 196 -6.95 2.20 10.83
N LEU A 197 -6.46 1.03 10.45
CA LEU A 197 -5.05 0.70 10.60
C LEU A 197 -4.17 1.51 9.64
N GLU A 198 -4.63 1.79 8.43
CA GLU A 198 -3.96 2.74 7.53
C GLU A 198 -3.91 4.15 8.13
N ALA A 199 -5.02 4.63 8.70
CA ALA A 199 -5.05 5.92 9.37
C ALA A 199 -4.08 5.95 10.57
N ALA A 200 -3.98 4.85 11.31
CA ALA A 200 -3.06 4.72 12.44
C ALA A 200 -1.60 4.82 11.97
N ALA A 201 -1.23 4.10 10.92
CA ALA A 201 0.11 4.14 10.31
C ALA A 201 0.44 5.50 9.68
N ALA A 202 -0.50 6.09 8.95
CA ALA A 202 -0.33 7.42 8.35
C ALA A 202 -0.12 8.49 9.43
N THR A 203 -0.90 8.44 10.51
CA THR A 203 -0.76 9.33 11.66
C THR A 203 0.57 9.09 12.38
N ALA A 204 0.98 7.83 12.59
CA ALA A 204 2.24 7.53 13.28
C ALA A 204 3.46 8.09 12.53
N THR A 205 3.42 8.01 11.20
CA THR A 205 4.52 8.44 10.32
C THR A 205 4.50 9.93 9.96
N SER A 206 3.44 10.67 10.33
CA SER A 206 3.28 12.07 9.92
C SER A 206 2.91 13.04 11.05
N ALA A 207 2.39 12.55 12.18
CA ALA A 207 1.84 13.40 13.23
C ALA A 207 2.87 13.78 14.31
N TYR A 208 2.63 14.93 14.92
CA TYR A 208 3.33 15.39 16.12
C TYR A 208 2.72 14.84 17.42
N ASP A 209 1.50 14.31 17.35
CA ASP A 209 0.75 13.71 18.47
C ASP A 209 0.22 12.33 18.09
N PHE A 210 0.49 11.33 18.92
CA PHE A 210 0.19 9.92 18.66
C PHE A 210 -1.16 9.44 19.19
N ARG A 211 -1.95 10.30 19.83
CA ARG A 211 -3.30 9.91 20.29
C ARG A 211 -4.20 9.44 19.16
N GLY A 212 -4.05 10.04 17.97
CA GLY A 212 -4.75 9.60 16.77
C GLY A 212 -4.34 8.19 16.34
N THR A 213 -3.03 7.90 16.33
CA THR A 213 -2.49 6.56 16.07
C THR A 213 -3.08 5.52 17.01
N ILE A 214 -3.09 5.80 18.31
CA ILE A 214 -3.60 4.87 19.32
C ILE A 214 -5.10 4.62 19.09
N GLN A 215 -5.90 5.68 18.95
CA GLN A 215 -7.35 5.53 18.78
C GLN A 215 -7.69 4.71 17.54
N SER A 216 -7.04 5.00 16.41
CA SER A 216 -7.25 4.25 15.17
C SER A 216 -6.76 2.81 15.27
N ALA A 217 -5.63 2.54 15.94
CA ALA A 217 -5.13 1.18 16.17
C ALA A 217 -6.10 0.34 17.03
N LEU A 218 -6.63 0.92 18.11
CA LEU A 218 -7.61 0.26 18.98
C LEU A 218 -8.91 -0.06 18.24
N LEU A 219 -9.43 0.92 17.49
CA LEU A 219 -10.67 0.74 16.73
C LEU A 219 -10.47 -0.28 15.60
N GLY A 220 -9.35 -0.23 14.89
CA GLY A 220 -8.98 -1.21 13.87
C GLY A 220 -8.93 -2.64 14.42
N THR A 221 -8.35 -2.81 15.61
CA THR A 221 -8.29 -4.11 16.29
C THR A 221 -9.69 -4.63 16.66
N GLU A 222 -10.54 -3.77 17.24
CA GLU A 222 -11.91 -4.14 17.59
C GLU A 222 -12.69 -4.59 16.36
N LEU A 223 -12.60 -3.83 15.27
CA LEU A 223 -13.29 -4.11 14.02
C LEU A 223 -12.79 -5.40 13.38
N ALA A 224 -11.49 -5.66 13.39
CA ALA A 224 -10.93 -6.91 12.86
C ALA A 224 -11.45 -8.12 13.63
N LEU A 225 -11.39 -8.12 14.97
CA LEU A 225 -11.91 -9.21 15.80
C LEU A 225 -13.41 -9.45 15.55
N LYS A 226 -14.20 -8.37 15.42
CA LYS A 226 -15.62 -8.47 15.08
C LYS A 226 -15.85 -9.00 13.67
N ALA A 227 -15.00 -8.64 12.69
CA ALA A 227 -15.07 -9.19 11.35
C ALA A 227 -14.82 -10.71 11.35
N GLY A 228 -13.82 -11.17 12.10
CA GLY A 228 -13.58 -12.60 12.29
C GLY A 228 -14.79 -13.31 12.87
N LEU A 229 -15.39 -12.79 13.94
CA LEU A 229 -16.61 -13.37 14.53
C LEU A 229 -17.80 -13.37 13.57
N ALA A 230 -18.00 -12.28 12.82
CA ALA A 230 -19.03 -12.20 11.78
C ALA A 230 -18.81 -13.23 10.67
N ALA A 231 -17.55 -13.48 10.27
CA ALA A 231 -17.21 -14.52 9.30
C ALA A 231 -17.61 -15.94 9.75
N PHE A 232 -17.78 -16.17 11.05
CA PHE A 232 -18.28 -17.41 11.63
C PHE A 232 -19.76 -17.33 12.09
N GLY A 233 -20.50 -16.32 11.62
CA GLY A 233 -21.96 -16.22 11.78
C GLY A 233 -22.43 -15.62 13.11
N VAL A 234 -21.56 -14.97 13.89
CA VAL A 234 -21.98 -14.24 15.10
C VAL A 234 -22.81 -13.03 14.70
N SER A 235 -23.99 -12.89 15.30
CA SER A 235 -24.94 -11.86 14.90
C SER A 235 -24.55 -10.45 15.35
N ASP A 236 -25.06 -9.45 14.64
CA ASP A 236 -24.83 -8.04 14.92
C ASP A 236 -25.35 -7.59 16.31
N ALA A 237 -26.30 -8.34 16.88
CA ALA A 237 -26.78 -8.16 18.25
C ALA A 237 -25.73 -8.65 19.24
N GLU A 238 -25.26 -9.90 19.09
CA GLU A 238 -24.21 -10.50 19.94
C GLU A 238 -22.90 -9.69 19.88
N LEU A 239 -22.50 -9.20 18.70
CA LEU A 239 -21.32 -8.35 18.55
C LEU A 239 -21.41 -7.03 19.33
N ARG A 240 -22.63 -6.50 19.54
CA ARG A 240 -22.87 -5.25 20.27
C ARG A 240 -23.04 -5.48 21.77
N THR A 241 -23.81 -6.50 22.17
CA THR A 241 -24.19 -6.70 23.57
C THR A 241 -23.21 -7.58 24.32
N ASP A 242 -22.86 -8.73 23.75
CA ASP A 242 -22.16 -9.81 24.47
C ASP A 242 -20.64 -9.64 24.33
N ILE A 243 -20.19 -9.19 23.15
CA ILE A 243 -18.79 -8.88 22.88
C ILE A 243 -18.48 -7.43 23.23
N GLY A 244 -19.35 -6.49 22.84
CA GLY A 244 -19.18 -5.06 23.12
C GLY A 244 -17.83 -4.53 22.64
N HIS A 245 -17.10 -3.87 23.54
CA HIS A 245 -15.74 -3.32 23.31
C HIS A 245 -14.63 -4.16 23.97
N ASN A 246 -14.94 -5.37 24.43
CA ASN A 246 -13.98 -6.21 25.14
C ASN A 246 -13.19 -7.10 24.17
N LEU A 247 -11.97 -6.66 23.82
CA LEU A 247 -11.10 -7.35 22.87
C LEU A 247 -10.71 -8.77 23.34
N CYS A 248 -10.48 -8.97 24.64
CA CYS A 248 -10.17 -10.29 25.20
C CYS A 248 -11.35 -11.27 25.03
N THR A 249 -12.56 -10.82 25.32
CA THR A 249 -13.77 -11.63 25.11
C THR A 249 -13.95 -11.98 23.64
N ALA A 250 -13.72 -11.02 22.73
CA ALA A 250 -13.80 -11.26 21.30
C ALA A 250 -12.77 -12.32 20.84
N ALA A 251 -11.51 -12.21 21.29
CA ALA A 251 -10.45 -13.16 20.97
C ALA A 251 -10.76 -14.58 21.48
N ILE A 252 -11.19 -14.72 22.74
CA ILE A 252 -11.61 -16.01 23.32
C ILE A 252 -12.80 -16.59 22.56
N ARG A 253 -13.75 -15.76 22.13
CA ARG A 253 -14.91 -16.24 21.37
C ARG A 253 -14.48 -16.73 19.99
N LEU A 254 -13.58 -16.01 19.32
CA LEU A 254 -13.09 -16.36 17.99
C LEU A 254 -12.29 -17.67 18.01
N SER A 255 -11.45 -17.89 19.03
CA SER A 255 -10.65 -19.12 19.16
C SER A 255 -11.48 -20.40 19.23
N LYS A 256 -12.74 -20.32 19.68
CA LYS A 256 -13.68 -21.46 19.68
C LYS A 256 -14.07 -21.91 18.28
N PHE A 257 -13.99 -21.02 17.29
CA PHE A 257 -14.25 -21.32 15.88
C PHE A 257 -12.97 -21.64 15.10
N CYS A 258 -11.82 -21.15 15.58
CA CYS A 258 -10.55 -21.18 14.84
C CYS A 258 -9.44 -21.83 15.68
N PRO A 259 -9.19 -23.15 15.52
CA PRO A 259 -8.16 -23.85 16.31
C PRO A 259 -6.73 -23.34 16.09
N LEU A 260 -6.45 -22.72 14.94
CA LEU A 260 -5.14 -22.17 14.59
C LEU A 260 -4.97 -20.71 15.03
N PHE A 261 -6.01 -20.08 15.57
CA PHE A 261 -5.94 -18.70 16.02
C PHE A 261 -5.09 -18.60 17.30
N GLU A 262 -4.06 -17.75 17.28
CA GLU A 262 -3.13 -17.57 18.40
C GLU A 262 -3.73 -16.78 19.58
N VAL A 263 -4.80 -17.30 20.20
CA VAL A 263 -5.57 -16.59 21.23
C VAL A 263 -4.72 -16.08 22.39
N ASP A 264 -3.76 -16.87 22.87
CA ASP A 264 -2.90 -16.47 24.00
C ASP A 264 -2.04 -15.26 23.65
N ARG A 265 -1.51 -15.19 22.42
CA ARG A 265 -0.71 -14.05 21.95
C ARG A 265 -1.58 -12.84 21.72
N VAL A 266 -2.73 -13.01 21.05
CA VAL A 266 -3.71 -11.93 20.88
C VAL A 266 -4.12 -11.34 22.22
N GLN A 267 -4.40 -12.16 23.23
CA GLN A 267 -4.76 -11.70 24.58
C GLN A 267 -3.64 -10.92 25.26
N ARG A 268 -2.37 -11.36 25.13
CA ARG A 268 -1.22 -10.60 25.63
C ARG A 268 -1.13 -9.23 24.96
N VAL A 269 -1.22 -9.19 23.63
CA VAL A 269 -1.17 -7.93 22.88
C VAL A 269 -2.28 -6.98 23.29
N VAL A 270 -3.55 -7.39 23.23
CA VAL A 270 -4.68 -6.50 23.57
C VAL A 270 -4.71 -6.16 25.06
N GLY A 271 -4.06 -6.95 25.92
CA GLY A 271 -3.87 -6.63 27.34
C GLY A 271 -2.94 -5.44 27.57
N THR A 272 -2.05 -5.13 26.63
CA THR A 272 -1.18 -3.93 26.69
C THR A 272 -1.89 -2.65 26.24
N PHE A 273 -3.06 -2.76 25.63
CA PHE A 273 -3.74 -1.64 25.02
C PHE A 273 -4.38 -0.72 26.08
N PRO A 274 -4.23 0.61 25.96
CA PRO A 274 -4.93 1.52 26.83
C PRO A 274 -6.44 1.47 26.57
N ARG A 275 -7.24 1.83 27.58
CA ARG A 275 -8.70 1.95 27.39
C ARG A 275 -9.00 3.06 26.37
N PHE A 276 -9.83 2.75 25.37
CA PHE A 276 -10.16 3.66 24.26
C PHE A 276 -10.66 5.05 24.69
N VAL A 277 -11.52 5.13 25.71
CA VAL A 277 -12.00 6.44 26.20
C VAL A 277 -10.89 7.18 26.95
N ALA A 278 -10.12 6.47 27.78
CA ALA A 278 -9.07 7.06 28.59
C ALA A 278 -7.91 7.58 27.72
N SER A 279 -7.56 6.90 26.62
CA SER A 279 -6.46 7.30 25.73
C SER A 279 -6.65 8.68 25.07
N ARG A 280 -7.87 9.24 25.09
CA ARG A 280 -8.16 10.62 24.65
C ARG A 280 -7.69 11.68 25.64
N TYR A 281 -7.76 11.36 26.92
CA TYR A 281 -7.61 12.32 28.02
C TYR A 281 -6.40 12.05 28.91
N ASN A 282 -5.77 10.87 28.80
CA ASN A 282 -4.62 10.51 29.63
C ASN A 282 -3.44 11.45 29.38
N LEU A 283 -2.90 12.00 30.46
CA LEU A 283 -1.69 12.79 30.50
C LEU A 283 -0.70 12.14 31.50
N PRO A 284 0.59 11.96 31.12
CA PRO A 284 1.14 12.21 29.78
C PRO A 284 0.64 11.16 28.76
N PRO A 285 0.62 11.50 27.46
CA PRO A 285 0.35 10.51 26.41
C PRO A 285 1.43 9.43 26.39
N PRO A 286 1.15 8.22 25.83
CA PRO A 286 2.15 7.18 25.71
C PRO A 286 3.37 7.65 24.91
N SER A 287 4.53 7.09 25.26
CA SER A 287 5.78 7.33 24.53
C SER A 287 5.69 6.85 23.08
N ARG A 288 6.66 7.27 22.27
CA ARG A 288 6.77 6.81 20.87
C ARG A 288 6.91 5.30 20.78
N THR A 289 7.73 4.72 21.66
CA THR A 289 7.96 3.27 21.71
C THR A 289 6.69 2.52 22.11
N GLU A 290 5.99 2.95 23.16
CA GLU A 290 4.71 2.35 23.56
C GLU A 290 3.66 2.46 22.45
N THR A 291 3.56 3.62 21.81
CA THR A 291 2.68 3.83 20.65
C THR A 291 3.00 2.87 19.52
N GLY A 292 4.29 2.69 19.18
CA GLY A 292 4.71 1.78 18.13
C GLY A 292 4.38 0.33 18.43
N HIS A 293 4.58 -0.12 19.66
CA HIS A 293 4.17 -1.47 20.05
C HIS A 293 2.66 -1.67 20.02
N ILE A 294 1.85 -0.67 20.41
CA ILE A 294 0.39 -0.72 20.28
C ILE A 294 -0.02 -0.85 18.81
N LEU A 295 0.56 -0.02 17.93
CA LEU A 295 0.25 -0.05 16.50
C LEU A 295 0.65 -1.37 15.84
N MET A 296 1.88 -1.83 16.07
CA MET A 296 2.37 -3.10 15.55
C MET A 296 1.56 -4.28 16.08
N GLY A 297 1.18 -4.24 17.36
CA GLY A 297 0.26 -5.20 17.96
C GLY A 297 -1.12 -5.23 17.29
N ALA A 298 -1.69 -4.06 16.99
CA ALA A 298 -2.98 -3.96 16.31
C ALA A 298 -2.92 -4.54 14.89
N GLN A 299 -1.83 -4.26 14.16
CA GLN A 299 -1.58 -4.83 12.82
C GLN A 299 -1.44 -6.35 12.88
N TYR A 300 -0.73 -6.87 13.89
CA TYR A 300 -0.64 -8.31 14.14
C TYR A 300 -2.02 -8.93 14.39
N VAL A 301 -2.82 -8.38 15.32
CA VAL A 301 -4.14 -8.94 15.64
C VAL A 301 -5.04 -8.95 14.41
N ALA A 302 -5.03 -7.89 13.60
CA ALA A 302 -5.84 -7.82 12.40
C ALA A 302 -5.40 -8.83 11.33
N SER A 303 -4.10 -9.01 11.17
CA SER A 303 -3.54 -10.06 10.32
C SER A 303 -3.91 -11.46 10.81
N GLU A 304 -3.78 -11.72 12.11
CA GLU A 304 -4.10 -13.01 12.73
C GLU A 304 -5.58 -13.38 12.57
N VAL A 305 -6.48 -12.42 12.68
CA VAL A 305 -7.90 -12.60 12.38
C VAL A 305 -8.12 -12.89 10.88
N THR A 306 -7.42 -12.15 10.01
CA THR A 306 -7.57 -12.29 8.54
C THR A 306 -7.10 -13.65 8.03
N ARG A 307 -6.05 -14.23 8.62
CA ARG A 307 -5.63 -15.62 8.34
C ARG A 307 -6.73 -16.66 8.60
N GLN A 308 -7.71 -16.35 9.46
CA GLN A 308 -8.79 -17.28 9.78
C GLN A 308 -9.90 -17.31 8.72
N PHE A 309 -9.93 -16.40 7.76
CA PHE A 309 -10.93 -16.41 6.68
C PHE A 309 -10.37 -16.10 5.28
N SER A 310 -9.07 -15.82 5.16
CA SER A 310 -8.35 -15.76 3.89
C SER A 310 -7.48 -17.01 3.68
N ASP A 311 -6.97 -17.17 2.45
CA ASP A 311 -5.95 -18.17 2.12
C ASP A 311 -4.52 -17.60 2.28
N ARG A 312 -4.38 -16.40 2.86
CA ARG A 312 -3.10 -15.70 3.00
C ARG A 312 -2.49 -16.02 4.37
N ASP A 313 -1.35 -16.72 4.36
CA ASP A 313 -0.54 -16.99 5.56
C ASP A 313 0.94 -17.11 5.17
N CYS A 314 1.60 -15.95 5.03
CA CYS A 314 3.01 -15.85 4.66
C CYS A 314 3.92 -16.65 5.60
N ARG A 315 3.51 -16.84 6.87
CA ARG A 315 4.28 -17.62 7.84
C ARG A 315 4.25 -19.10 7.55
N ARG A 316 3.05 -19.63 7.34
CA ARG A 316 2.88 -21.04 6.99
C ARG A 316 3.52 -21.38 5.66
N ASP A 317 3.46 -20.46 4.71
CA ASP A 317 3.96 -20.66 3.35
C ASP A 317 5.49 -20.51 3.26
N ASN A 318 6.14 -19.93 4.27
CA ASN A 318 7.58 -19.73 4.30
C ASN A 318 8.29 -20.61 5.35
N PRO A 319 8.84 -21.78 4.95
CA PRO A 319 9.49 -22.72 5.86
C PRO A 319 10.80 -22.20 6.48
N ALA A 320 11.35 -21.09 5.96
CA ALA A 320 12.55 -20.47 6.49
C ALA A 320 12.30 -19.54 7.68
N MET A 321 11.04 -19.26 8.02
CA MET A 321 10.73 -18.37 9.15
C MET A 321 10.88 -19.08 10.49
N SER A 322 11.58 -18.42 11.41
CA SER A 322 11.77 -18.87 12.78
C SER A 322 10.46 -18.85 13.57
N SER A 323 10.48 -19.44 14.77
CA SER A 323 9.34 -19.33 15.68
C SER A 323 9.04 -17.87 16.00
N ARG A 324 7.75 -17.51 15.95
CA ARG A 324 7.30 -16.13 16.20
C ARG A 324 7.63 -15.71 17.63
N GLN A 325 8.41 -14.65 17.75
CA GLN A 325 8.74 -14.04 19.04
C GLN A 325 7.91 -12.78 19.28
N TYR A 326 7.62 -12.00 18.24
CA TYR A 326 6.91 -10.72 18.32
C TYR A 326 5.55 -10.78 17.61
N PRO A 327 4.50 -10.10 18.12
CA PRO A 327 4.47 -9.36 19.38
C PRO A 327 4.47 -10.33 20.58
N SER A 328 5.21 -9.97 21.63
CA SER A 328 5.33 -10.76 22.86
C SER A 328 4.20 -10.50 23.85
#